data_AF-A0A7H4NWD8-F1
#
_entry.id   AF-A0A7H4NWD8-F1
#
_cell.length_a   1.000
_cell.length_b   1.000
_cell.length_c   1.000
_cell.angle_alpha   90.00
_cell.angle_beta   90.00
_cell.angle_gamma   90.00
#
_symmetry.space_group_name_H-M   'P 1'
#
loop_
_entity.id
_entity.type
_entity.pdbx_description
1 polymer ?
#
loop_
_entity_poly.entity_id
_entity_poly.type
_entity_poly.pdbx_seq_one_letter_code
_entity_poly.pdbx_strand_id
1 'polypeptide(L)'
;MFNSLLPQVDLSTPDGRAQLSTLALPLITQVPGETLRIYLRQELGNKLGILDDAQLERLMPKQSENGIQRPAPQLKRTTMRILIGLLVQNPDLAPLVPPLEGLDPRKMPGLGLFNELVKTCLAQPGLTTGLLLEQYRGTNEAATLEKLSMWDDIADKDIAEKTFTDSLNHMFDSLLELRQEELIARDRTHGLSSEERRELWTISQELAKK
;
A
#
# COMPACT_ATOMS: atom_id res chain seq x y z
N MET A 1 -45.28 -1.64 -12.45
CA MET A 1 -44.55 -0.66 -11.60
C MET A 1 -44.77 0.77 -12.09
N PHE A 2 -44.44 1.11 -13.34
CA PHE A 2 -44.64 2.47 -13.87
C PHE A 2 -46.12 2.88 -14.04
N ASN A 3 -47.02 1.95 -14.39
CA ASN A 3 -48.46 2.24 -14.53
C ASN A 3 -49.15 2.72 -13.24
N SER A 4 -48.55 2.49 -12.06
CA SER A 4 -49.09 2.94 -10.78
C SER A 4 -48.61 4.35 -10.39
N LEU A 5 -47.49 4.81 -10.97
CA LEU A 5 -46.83 6.09 -10.66
C LEU A 5 -47.16 7.18 -11.68
N LEU A 6 -47.53 6.79 -12.91
CA LEU A 6 -47.89 7.68 -14.01
C LEU A 6 -49.13 8.58 -13.79
N PRO A 7 -50.19 8.17 -13.06
CA PRO A 7 -51.37 9.03 -12.87
C PRO A 7 -51.15 10.24 -11.97
N GLN A 8 -50.04 10.32 -11.24
CA GLN A 8 -49.80 11.33 -10.20
C GLN A 8 -48.79 12.41 -10.63
N VAL A 9 -48.30 12.36 -11.87
CA VAL A 9 -47.14 13.16 -12.29
C VAL A 9 -47.30 13.69 -13.72
N ASP A 10 -47.25 15.02 -13.88
CA ASP A 10 -47.27 15.66 -15.20
C ASP A 10 -45.87 15.66 -15.84
N LEU A 11 -45.66 14.74 -16.78
CA LEU A 11 -44.39 14.54 -17.50
C LEU A 11 -44.04 15.67 -18.48
N SER A 12 -44.93 16.63 -18.67
CA SER A 12 -44.69 17.81 -19.50
C SER A 12 -43.85 18.88 -18.79
N THR A 13 -43.76 18.79 -17.46
CA THR A 13 -43.01 19.73 -16.63
C THR A 13 -41.69 19.13 -16.15
N PRO A 14 -40.60 19.91 -16.06
CA PRO A 14 -39.32 19.46 -15.51
C PRO A 14 -39.46 18.92 -14.07
N ASP A 15 -40.39 19.49 -13.31
CA ASP A 15 -40.65 19.15 -11.91
C ASP A 15 -41.32 17.78 -11.77
N GLY A 16 -42.30 17.47 -12.64
CA GLY A 16 -42.89 16.14 -12.70
C GLY A 16 -41.88 15.06 -13.10
N ARG A 17 -40.98 15.36 -14.05
CA ARG A 17 -39.89 14.43 -14.42
C ARG A 17 -38.95 14.14 -13.25
N ALA A 18 -38.61 15.17 -12.47
CA ALA A 18 -37.79 15.01 -11.27
C ALA A 18 -38.51 14.15 -10.21
N GLN A 19 -39.81 14.37 -10.01
CA GLN A 19 -40.60 13.60 -9.03
C GLN A 19 -40.73 12.12 -9.40
N LEU A 20 -40.95 11.79 -10.68
CA LEU A 20 -41.00 10.40 -11.15
C LEU A 20 -39.63 9.71 -10.97
N SER A 21 -38.53 10.38 -11.31
CA SER A 21 -37.18 9.83 -11.13
C SER A 21 -36.87 9.54 -9.66
N THR A 22 -37.26 10.44 -8.76
CA THR A 22 -37.05 10.28 -7.31
C THR A 22 -37.81 9.08 -6.74
N LEU A 23 -39.02 8.79 -7.23
CA LEU A 23 -39.82 7.65 -6.77
C LEU A 23 -39.44 6.32 -7.42
N ALA A 24 -39.07 6.33 -8.69
CA ALA A 24 -38.79 5.12 -9.46
C ALA A 24 -37.37 4.58 -9.25
N LEU A 25 -36.35 5.44 -9.13
CA LEU A 25 -34.95 5.03 -9.01
C LEU A 25 -34.67 4.14 -7.79
N PRO A 26 -35.16 4.43 -6.56
CA PRO A 26 -34.95 3.58 -5.40
C PRO A 26 -35.55 2.18 -5.57
N LEU A 27 -36.71 2.10 -6.22
CA LEU A 27 -37.39 0.84 -6.49
C LEU A 27 -36.64 -0.02 -7.52
N ILE A 28 -36.04 0.60 -8.54
CA ILE A 28 -35.19 -0.09 -9.52
C ILE A 28 -33.90 -0.61 -8.86
N THR A 29 -33.31 0.13 -7.92
CA THR A 29 -32.09 -0.33 -7.21
C THR A 29 -32.32 -1.56 -6.34
N GLN A 30 -33.56 -1.81 -5.90
CA GLN A 30 -33.93 -2.98 -5.11
C GLN A 30 -34.20 -4.24 -5.95
N VAL A 31 -34.20 -4.15 -7.29
CA VAL A 31 -34.44 -5.31 -8.17
C VAL A 31 -33.20 -6.21 -8.25
N PRO A 32 -33.31 -7.52 -7.96
CA PRO A 32 -32.22 -8.46 -8.14
C PRO A 32 -31.97 -8.73 -9.63
N GLY A 33 -30.74 -8.51 -10.10
CA GLY A 33 -30.33 -8.77 -11.49
C GLY A 33 -29.81 -7.52 -12.19
N GLU A 34 -28.55 -7.54 -12.63
CA GLU A 34 -27.88 -6.40 -13.24
C GLU A 34 -28.46 -6.04 -14.62
N THR A 35 -28.67 -7.03 -15.48
CA THR A 35 -29.28 -6.83 -16.81
C THR A 35 -30.69 -6.27 -16.73
N LEU A 36 -31.50 -6.75 -15.78
CA LEU A 36 -32.87 -6.28 -15.59
C LEU A 36 -32.90 -4.84 -15.06
N ARG A 37 -31.96 -4.47 -14.18
CA ARG A 37 -31.81 -3.09 -13.71
C ARG A 37 -31.44 -2.14 -14.85
N ILE A 38 -30.53 -2.53 -15.72
CA ILE A 38 -30.13 -1.74 -16.90
C ILE A 38 -31.34 -1.52 -17.83
N TYR A 39 -32.10 -2.59 -18.11
CA TYR A 39 -33.31 -2.50 -18.94
C TYR A 39 -34.36 -1.55 -18.34
N LEU A 40 -34.62 -1.63 -17.03
CA LEU A 40 -35.59 -0.76 -16.34
C LEU A 40 -35.14 0.71 -16.28
N ARG A 41 -33.82 0.96 -16.19
CA ARG A 41 -33.25 2.32 -16.27
C ARG A 41 -33.42 2.92 -17.67
N GLN A 42 -33.14 2.14 -18.72
CA GLN A 42 -33.38 2.56 -20.10
C GLN A 42 -34.86 2.83 -20.37
N GLU A 43 -35.76 1.99 -19.85
CA GLU A 43 -37.20 2.21 -19.98
C GLU A 43 -37.66 3.51 -19.27
N LEU A 44 -37.09 3.80 -18.09
CA LEU A 44 -37.36 5.04 -17.35
C LEU A 44 -36.84 6.28 -18.11
N GLY A 45 -35.61 6.23 -18.64
CA GLY A 45 -35.03 7.32 -19.45
C GLY A 45 -35.87 7.63 -20.70
N ASN A 46 -36.31 6.59 -21.40
CA ASN A 46 -37.19 6.71 -22.56
C ASN A 46 -38.54 7.36 -22.22
N LYS A 47 -39.14 7.05 -21.06
CA LYS A 47 -40.40 7.66 -20.62
C LYS A 47 -40.25 9.10 -20.13
N LEU A 48 -39.07 9.48 -19.63
CA LEU A 48 -38.75 10.84 -19.19
C LEU A 48 -38.30 11.76 -20.35
N GLY A 49 -38.05 11.20 -21.54
CA GLY A 49 -37.48 11.92 -22.68
C GLY A 49 -36.03 12.35 -22.47
N ILE A 50 -35.33 11.72 -21.53
CA ILE A 50 -33.92 11.98 -21.19
C ILE A 50 -33.14 10.77 -21.71
N LEU A 51 -32.48 10.93 -22.86
CA LEU A 51 -31.80 9.84 -23.57
C LEU A 51 -30.43 9.46 -22.97
N ASP A 52 -30.01 10.09 -21.87
CA ASP A 52 -28.62 10.01 -21.39
C ASP A 52 -28.56 9.53 -19.93
N ASP A 53 -28.06 8.30 -19.74
CA ASP A 53 -27.85 7.63 -18.44
C ASP A 53 -27.01 8.51 -17.47
N ALA A 54 -26.10 9.31 -18.02
CA ALA A 54 -25.23 10.20 -17.26
C ALA A 54 -25.98 11.36 -16.57
N GLN A 55 -27.13 11.78 -17.12
CA GLN A 55 -27.98 12.79 -16.48
C GLN A 55 -28.87 12.18 -15.40
N LEU A 56 -29.23 10.91 -15.55
CA LEU A 56 -30.03 10.17 -14.58
C LEU A 56 -29.23 9.88 -13.29
N GLU A 57 -27.95 9.54 -13.41
CA GLU A 57 -27.05 9.40 -12.25
C GLU A 57 -26.89 10.70 -11.46
N ARG A 58 -26.89 11.85 -12.13
CA ARG A 58 -26.76 13.17 -11.47
C ARG A 58 -27.98 13.55 -10.64
N LEU A 59 -29.14 12.96 -10.91
CA LEU A 59 -30.38 13.17 -10.17
C LEU A 59 -30.52 12.22 -8.97
N MET A 60 -29.58 11.29 -8.78
CA MET A 60 -29.56 10.47 -7.58
C MET A 60 -29.19 11.34 -6.37
N PRO A 61 -30.00 11.36 -5.29
CA PRO A 61 -29.53 11.91 -4.03
C PRO A 61 -28.32 11.09 -3.62
N LYS A 62 -27.16 11.75 -3.50
CA LYS A 62 -25.94 11.17 -2.95
C LYS A 62 -26.24 10.64 -1.56
N GLN A 63 -26.67 9.39 -1.48
CA GLN A 63 -26.70 8.65 -0.23
C GLN A 63 -25.28 8.75 0.30
N SER A 64 -25.15 9.44 1.43
CA SER A 64 -23.91 9.45 2.17
C SER A 64 -23.60 8.00 2.49
N GLU A 65 -22.65 7.42 1.77
CA GLU A 65 -22.14 6.07 2.01
C GLU A 65 -21.37 6.09 3.35
N ASN A 66 -22.11 6.14 4.46
CA ASN A 66 -21.63 5.82 5.80
C ASN A 66 -21.44 4.29 5.94
N GLY A 67 -20.71 3.71 5.00
CA GLY A 67 -20.51 2.27 4.88
C GLY A 67 -19.36 1.86 3.98
N ILE A 68 -18.51 2.80 3.54
CA ILE A 68 -17.20 2.41 3.02
C ILE A 68 -16.42 1.93 4.25
N GLN A 69 -16.39 0.61 4.45
CA GLN A 69 -15.26 -0.03 5.13
C GLN A 69 -14.03 0.51 4.41
N ARG A 70 -13.39 1.52 5.01
CA ARG A 70 -12.08 1.98 4.55
C ARG A 70 -11.25 0.70 4.52
N PRO A 71 -10.72 0.28 3.35
CA PRO A 71 -9.77 -0.82 3.37
C PRO A 71 -8.73 -0.44 4.42
N ALA A 72 -8.51 -1.33 5.40
CA ALA A 72 -7.51 -1.12 6.42
C ALA A 72 -6.24 -0.64 5.71
N PRO A 73 -5.57 0.42 6.20
CA PRO A 73 -4.46 1.02 5.48
C PRO A 73 -3.49 -0.08 5.10
N GLN A 74 -3.46 -0.43 3.81
CA GLN A 74 -2.60 -1.49 3.32
C GLN A 74 -1.18 -1.03 3.64
N LEU A 75 -0.47 -1.80 4.46
CA LEU A 75 0.93 -1.52 4.73
C LEU A 75 1.64 -1.49 3.37
N LYS A 76 2.11 -0.31 2.97
CA LYS A 76 2.92 -0.18 1.76
C LYS A 76 4.09 -1.16 1.88
N ARG A 77 4.24 -2.05 0.89
CA ARG A 77 5.38 -2.97 0.76
C ARG A 77 6.63 -2.15 0.47
N THR A 78 7.31 -1.73 1.53
CA THR A 78 8.63 -1.10 1.46
C THR A 78 9.68 -2.14 1.80
N THR A 79 10.85 -2.09 1.16
CA THR A 79 11.98 -3.00 1.39
C THR A 79 12.25 -3.24 2.88
N MET A 80 12.32 -2.15 3.67
CA MET A 80 12.55 -2.27 5.13
C MET A 80 11.45 -2.99 5.90
N ARG A 81 10.19 -2.90 5.48
CA ARG A 81 9.08 -3.61 6.16
C ARG A 81 9.10 -5.09 5.84
N ILE A 82 9.48 -5.45 4.61
CA ILE A 82 9.68 -6.85 4.21
C ILE A 82 10.83 -7.43 5.04
N LEU A 83 11.97 -6.74 5.10
CA LEU A 83 13.13 -7.16 5.89
C LEU A 83 12.80 -7.32 7.38
N ILE A 84 12.18 -6.31 8.00
CA ILE A 84 11.79 -6.36 9.42
C ILE A 84 10.75 -7.46 9.66
N GLY A 85 9.72 -7.57 8.81
CA GLY A 85 8.68 -8.58 8.96
C GLY A 85 9.23 -10.00 8.86
N LEU A 86 10.03 -10.28 7.83
CA LEU A 86 10.65 -11.58 7.63
C LEU A 86 11.62 -11.93 8.75
N LEU A 87 12.42 -10.97 9.23
CA LEU A 87 13.35 -11.18 10.35
C LEU A 87 12.60 -11.46 11.67
N VAL A 88 11.49 -10.77 11.92
CA VAL A 88 10.69 -11.00 13.12
C VAL A 88 10.02 -12.38 13.07
N GLN A 89 9.49 -12.76 11.92
CA GLN A 89 8.87 -14.08 11.71
C GLN A 89 9.90 -15.22 11.71
N ASN A 90 11.12 -14.96 11.24
CA ASN A 90 12.21 -15.93 11.15
C ASN A 90 13.53 -15.32 11.66
N PRO A 91 13.75 -15.30 12.99
CA PRO A 91 14.98 -14.77 13.58
C PRO A 91 16.27 -15.44 13.08
N ASP A 92 16.16 -16.68 12.58
CA ASP A 92 17.24 -17.45 11.97
C ASP A 92 17.80 -16.82 10.68
N LEU A 93 17.14 -15.81 10.10
CA LEU A 93 17.64 -15.05 8.95
C LEU A 93 18.70 -14.01 9.33
N ALA A 94 18.85 -13.68 10.61
CA ALA A 94 19.82 -12.67 11.07
C ALA A 94 21.28 -12.92 10.63
N PRO A 95 21.80 -14.16 10.62
CA PRO A 95 23.16 -14.45 10.14
C PRO A 95 23.38 -14.20 8.64
N LEU A 96 22.32 -14.11 7.83
CA LEU A 96 22.42 -13.77 6.40
C LEU A 96 22.70 -12.29 6.18
N VAL A 97 22.47 -11.45 7.20
CA VAL A 97 22.67 -10.01 7.09
C VAL A 97 24.16 -9.70 7.21
N PRO A 98 24.79 -9.12 6.18
CA PRO A 98 26.18 -8.70 6.28
C PRO A 98 26.30 -7.53 7.27
N PRO A 99 27.50 -7.26 7.79
CA PRO A 99 27.67 -6.25 8.82
C PRO A 99 27.15 -4.88 8.37
N LEU A 100 26.25 -4.29 9.17
CA LEU A 100 25.60 -3.01 8.89
C LEU A 100 26.36 -1.83 9.51
N GLU A 101 27.58 -2.06 10.01
CA GLU A 101 28.39 -0.99 10.60
C GLU A 101 28.77 0.05 9.54
N GLY A 102 28.67 1.33 9.90
CA GLY A 102 28.98 2.45 9.01
C GLY A 102 27.80 2.94 8.17
N LEU A 103 26.67 2.25 8.16
CA LEU A 103 25.44 2.76 7.57
C LEU A 103 24.79 3.80 8.48
N ASP A 104 24.46 4.98 7.94
CA ASP A 104 23.75 6.02 8.68
C ASP A 104 22.25 5.68 8.77
N PRO A 105 21.69 5.41 9.96
CA PRO A 105 20.28 5.07 10.13
C PRO A 105 19.32 6.17 9.66
N ARG A 106 19.79 7.42 9.52
CA ARG A 106 18.97 8.56 9.09
C ARG A 106 18.70 8.55 7.59
N LYS A 107 19.50 7.81 6.82
CA LYS A 107 19.40 7.72 5.36
C LYS A 107 18.22 6.89 4.90
N MET A 108 17.80 5.92 5.71
CA MET A 108 16.70 5.02 5.35
C MET A 108 15.78 4.76 6.56
N PRO A 109 14.50 5.17 6.49
CA PRO A 109 13.54 4.92 7.55
C PRO A 109 13.40 3.42 7.86
N GLY A 110 13.59 3.05 9.13
CA GLY A 110 13.53 1.66 9.59
C GLY A 110 14.87 0.93 9.62
N LEU A 111 15.94 1.49 9.05
CA LEU A 111 17.28 0.86 9.08
C LEU A 111 17.84 0.73 10.50
N GLY A 112 17.60 1.74 11.35
CA GLY A 112 17.98 1.68 12.76
C GLY A 112 17.32 0.51 13.50
N LEU A 113 16.00 0.41 13.40
CA LEU A 113 15.23 -0.70 13.99
C LEU A 113 15.68 -2.06 13.43
N PHE A 114 15.90 -2.16 12.12
CA PHE A 114 16.39 -3.38 11.50
C PHE A 114 17.75 -3.81 12.06
N ASN A 115 18.70 -2.87 12.20
CA ASN A 115 20.02 -3.15 12.77
C ASN A 115 19.93 -3.62 14.25
N GLU A 116 19.06 -3.00 15.04
CA GLU A 116 18.81 -3.41 16.43
C GLU A 116 18.23 -4.83 16.51
N LEU A 117 17.26 -5.17 15.66
CA LEU A 117 16.69 -6.51 15.58
C LEU A 117 17.75 -7.55 15.18
N VAL A 118 18.56 -7.27 14.16
CA VAL A 118 19.65 -8.17 13.73
C VAL A 118 20.62 -8.42 14.88
N LYS A 119 21.06 -7.37 15.59
CA LYS A 119 21.94 -7.52 16.77
C LYS A 119 21.30 -8.35 17.87
N THR A 120 20.01 -8.16 18.11
CA THR A 120 19.25 -8.92 19.12
C THR A 120 19.22 -10.41 18.76
N CYS A 121 18.89 -10.73 17.51
CA CYS A 121 18.84 -12.11 17.01
C CYS A 121 20.23 -12.79 17.03
N LEU A 122 21.29 -12.07 16.64
CA LEU A 122 22.67 -12.59 16.67
C LEU A 122 23.18 -12.81 18.11
N ALA A 123 22.77 -11.97 19.05
CA ALA A 123 23.15 -12.11 20.47
C ALA A 123 22.44 -13.29 21.16
N GLN A 124 21.29 -13.73 20.66
CA GLN A 124 20.48 -14.80 21.24
C GLN A 124 20.13 -15.86 20.18
N PRO A 125 21.06 -16.78 19.84
CA PRO A 125 20.76 -17.88 18.92
C PRO A 125 19.60 -18.74 19.41
N GLY A 126 18.63 -19.03 18.54
CA GLY A 126 17.40 -19.76 18.91
C GLY A 126 16.26 -18.90 19.47
N LEU A 127 16.36 -17.58 19.36
CA LEU A 127 15.29 -16.65 19.68
C LEU A 127 14.03 -16.95 18.85
N THR A 128 12.88 -17.04 19.50
CA THR A 128 11.60 -17.22 18.82
C THR A 128 10.93 -15.86 18.56
N THR A 129 10.05 -15.79 17.56
CA THR A 129 9.28 -14.58 17.25
C THR A 129 8.55 -14.01 18.47
N GLY A 130 7.94 -14.87 19.29
CA GLY A 130 7.26 -14.45 20.52
C GLY A 130 8.23 -13.80 21.52
N LEU A 131 9.38 -14.42 21.77
CA LEU A 131 10.37 -13.88 22.70
C LEU A 131 11.00 -12.58 22.19
N LEU A 132 11.20 -12.45 20.88
CA LEU A 132 11.61 -11.20 20.25
C LEU A 132 10.57 -10.11 20.48
N LEU A 133 9.29 -10.36 20.19
CA LEU A 133 8.22 -9.37 20.39
C LEU A 133 8.07 -8.96 21.86
N GLU A 134 8.24 -9.88 22.81
CA GLU A 134 8.21 -9.56 24.24
C GLU A 134 9.32 -8.57 24.65
N GLN A 135 10.51 -8.68 24.07
CA GLN A 135 11.62 -7.76 24.37
C GLN A 135 11.34 -6.32 23.91
N TYR A 136 10.53 -6.17 22.86
CA TYR A 136 10.13 -4.87 22.34
C TYR A 136 8.77 -4.43 22.90
N ARG A 137 8.18 -5.17 23.85
CA ARG A 137 6.93 -4.77 24.51
C ARG A 137 7.15 -3.46 25.27
N GLY A 138 6.29 -2.47 25.03
CA GLY A 138 6.35 -1.17 25.68
C GLY A 138 7.27 -0.14 25.00
N THR A 139 7.91 -0.49 23.88
CA THR A 139 8.57 0.49 23.01
C THR A 139 7.56 1.12 22.03
N ASN A 140 7.95 2.19 21.34
CA ASN A 140 7.09 2.81 20.31
C ASN A 140 6.91 1.91 19.08
N GLU A 141 7.81 0.94 18.92
CA GLU A 141 7.96 0.05 17.78
C GLU A 141 7.11 -1.21 17.95
N ALA A 142 6.69 -1.55 19.18
CA ALA A 142 5.91 -2.73 19.53
C ALA A 142 4.70 -2.94 18.60
N ALA A 143 3.86 -1.92 18.45
CA ALA A 143 2.64 -1.99 17.63
C ALA A 143 2.95 -2.16 16.13
N THR A 144 4.14 -1.76 15.67
CA THR A 144 4.58 -1.97 14.30
C THR A 144 5.09 -3.40 14.11
N LEU A 145 5.89 -3.90 15.05
CA LEU A 145 6.45 -5.24 15.01
C LEU A 145 5.35 -6.31 15.09
N GLU A 146 4.35 -6.12 15.96
CA GLU A 146 3.18 -7.01 16.03
C GLU A 146 2.41 -7.08 14.71
N LYS A 147 2.22 -5.94 14.03
CA LYS A 147 1.55 -5.92 12.72
C LYS A 147 2.37 -6.63 11.64
N LEU A 148 3.69 -6.46 11.67
CA LEU A 148 4.59 -7.08 10.70
C LEU A 148 4.77 -8.58 10.95
N SER A 149 4.70 -9.04 12.21
CA SER A 149 4.77 -10.47 12.53
C SER A 149 3.54 -11.24 12.06
N MET A 150 2.38 -10.58 12.00
CA MET A 150 1.13 -11.18 11.50
C MET A 150 0.96 -11.06 9.98
N TRP A 151 1.94 -10.50 9.26
CA TRP A 151 1.82 -10.25 7.84
C TRP A 151 2.13 -11.51 7.03
N ASP A 152 1.07 -12.20 6.65
CA ASP A 152 1.06 -13.60 6.18
C ASP A 152 1.39 -13.81 4.70
N ASP A 153 2.05 -12.83 4.07
CA ASP A 153 2.22 -12.84 2.60
C ASP A 153 3.35 -13.78 2.13
N ILE A 154 4.18 -14.29 3.06
CA ILE A 154 5.34 -15.13 2.77
C ILE A 154 5.39 -16.28 3.79
N ALA A 155 4.43 -17.21 3.69
CA ALA A 155 4.31 -18.36 4.60
C ALA A 155 5.32 -19.50 4.30
N ASP A 156 5.91 -19.52 3.11
CA ASP A 156 6.88 -20.53 2.70
C ASP A 156 8.30 -20.09 3.09
N LYS A 157 8.99 -20.92 3.90
CA LYS A 157 10.36 -20.64 4.39
C LYS A 157 11.38 -20.50 3.26
N ASP A 158 11.28 -21.30 2.21
CA ASP A 158 12.22 -21.24 1.08
C ASP A 158 12.03 -19.95 0.28
N ILE A 159 10.78 -19.50 0.16
CA ILE A 159 10.43 -18.20 -0.45
C ILE A 159 10.84 -17.05 0.48
N ALA A 160 10.75 -17.23 1.80
CA ALA A 160 11.12 -16.24 2.80
C ALA A 160 12.60 -15.89 2.73
N GLU A 161 13.50 -16.88 2.71
CA GLU A 161 14.94 -16.65 2.62
C GLU A 161 15.33 -15.93 1.32
N LYS A 162 14.78 -16.38 0.18
CA LYS A 162 15.01 -15.74 -1.11
C LYS A 162 14.50 -14.30 -1.12
N THR A 163 13.26 -14.07 -0.67
CA THR A 163 12.67 -12.73 -0.62
C THR A 163 13.43 -11.81 0.33
N PHE A 164 13.93 -12.34 1.44
CA PHE A 164 14.77 -11.61 2.38
C PHE A 164 16.09 -11.19 1.74
N THR A 165 16.76 -12.11 1.05
CA THR A 165 18.03 -11.85 0.36
C THR A 165 17.85 -10.85 -0.79
N ASP A 166 16.81 -11.00 -1.59
CA ASP A 166 16.48 -10.06 -2.68
C ASP A 166 16.18 -8.66 -2.11
N SER A 167 15.46 -8.59 -0.99
CA SER A 167 15.18 -7.33 -0.30
C SER A 167 16.44 -6.72 0.33
N LEU A 168 17.36 -7.53 0.85
CA LEU A 168 18.65 -7.06 1.38
C LEU A 168 19.48 -6.44 0.27
N ASN A 169 19.61 -7.13 -0.87
CA ASN A 169 20.33 -6.60 -2.02
C ASN A 169 19.75 -5.26 -2.45
N HIS A 170 18.42 -5.18 -2.61
CA HIS A 170 17.76 -3.93 -2.96
C HIS A 170 17.98 -2.81 -1.92
N MET A 171 18.03 -3.14 -0.62
CA MET A 171 18.36 -2.17 0.43
C MET A 171 19.78 -1.63 0.24
N PHE A 172 20.77 -2.50 0.01
CA PHE A 172 22.16 -2.09 -0.22
C PHE A 172 22.31 -1.27 -1.50
N ASP A 173 21.64 -1.66 -2.58
CA ASP A 173 21.67 -0.90 -3.83
C ASP A 173 21.13 0.51 -3.63
N SER A 174 19.99 0.66 -2.94
CA SER A 174 19.42 1.97 -2.64
C SER A 174 20.34 2.83 -1.75
N LEU A 175 21.14 2.22 -0.87
CA LEU A 175 22.14 2.94 -0.08
C LEU A 175 23.35 3.36 -0.93
N LEU A 176 23.80 2.50 -1.85
CA LEU A 176 24.86 2.82 -2.81
C LEU A 176 24.44 3.95 -3.76
N GLU A 177 23.21 3.92 -4.27
CA GLU A 177 22.63 4.97 -5.11
C GLU A 177 22.59 6.30 -4.34
N LEU A 178 22.08 6.30 -3.10
CA LEU A 178 22.05 7.51 -2.28
C LEU A 178 23.46 8.07 -2.03
N ARG A 179 24.43 7.21 -1.75
CA ARG A 179 25.83 7.62 -1.57
C ARG A 179 26.44 8.17 -2.86
N GLN A 180 26.12 7.57 -4.00
CA GLN A 180 26.52 8.07 -5.31
C GLN A 180 25.98 9.48 -5.56
N GLU A 181 24.69 9.70 -5.29
CA GLU A 181 24.04 11.00 -5.45
C GLU A 181 24.68 12.07 -4.55
N GLU A 182 25.01 11.73 -3.31
CA GLU A 182 25.73 12.63 -2.38
C GLU A 182 27.10 13.05 -2.92
N LEU A 183 27.88 12.10 -3.43
CA LEU A 183 29.20 12.36 -4.00
C LEU A 183 29.08 13.21 -5.27
N ILE A 184 28.11 12.94 -6.14
CA ILE A 184 27.86 13.75 -7.34
C ILE A 184 27.45 15.19 -6.96
N ALA A 185 26.55 15.35 -5.99
CA ALA A 185 26.12 16.66 -5.51
C ALA A 185 27.29 17.45 -4.88
N ARG A 186 28.16 16.76 -4.15
CA ARG A 186 29.38 17.34 -3.57
C ARG A 186 30.38 17.76 -4.64
N ASP A 187 30.61 16.94 -5.67
CA ASP A 187 31.53 17.27 -6.76
C ASP A 187 31.13 18.57 -7.48
N ARG A 188 29.81 18.75 -7.71
CA ARG A 188 29.25 19.95 -8.35
C ARG A 188 29.45 21.23 -7.54
N THR A 189 29.58 21.14 -6.22
CA THR A 189 29.57 22.31 -5.32
C THR A 189 30.94 22.62 -4.74
N HIS A 190 31.69 21.60 -4.35
CA HIS A 190 32.95 21.73 -3.61
C HIS A 190 34.11 20.92 -4.25
N GLY A 191 33.81 20.08 -5.25
CA GLY A 191 34.74 19.09 -5.79
C GLY A 191 34.97 17.89 -4.87
N LEU A 192 35.41 16.77 -5.45
CA LEU A 192 35.74 15.56 -4.70
C LEU A 192 37.23 15.41 -4.39
N SER A 193 37.52 14.83 -3.22
CA SER A 193 38.85 14.37 -2.85
C SER A 193 39.29 13.15 -3.69
N SER A 194 40.58 12.82 -3.67
CA SER A 194 41.11 11.61 -4.32
C SER A 194 40.55 10.30 -3.75
N GLU A 195 40.11 10.31 -2.50
CA GLU A 195 39.43 9.16 -1.87
C GLU A 195 37.98 9.09 -2.34
N GLU A 196 37.27 10.20 -2.33
CA GLU A 196 35.87 10.30 -2.74
C GLU A 196 35.68 10.00 -4.24
N ARG A 197 36.64 10.36 -5.10
CA ARG A 197 36.61 9.96 -6.52
C ARG A 197 36.80 8.47 -6.71
N ARG A 198 37.68 7.84 -5.92
CA ARG A 198 37.87 6.39 -5.94
C ARG A 198 36.61 5.68 -5.45
N GLU A 199 36.03 6.17 -4.36
CA GLU A 199 34.75 5.69 -3.83
C GLU A 199 33.64 5.78 -4.89
N LEU A 200 33.45 6.95 -5.51
CA LEU A 200 32.45 7.15 -6.56
C LEU A 200 32.66 6.21 -7.76
N TRP A 201 33.91 5.99 -8.17
CA TRP A 201 34.24 5.06 -9.25
C TRP A 201 33.87 3.62 -8.86
N THR A 202 34.25 3.16 -7.66
CA THR A 202 33.88 1.82 -7.17
C THR A 202 32.37 1.63 -7.10
N ILE A 203 31.64 2.60 -6.54
CA ILE A 203 30.18 2.55 -6.46
C ILE A 203 29.56 2.46 -7.87
N SER A 204 30.07 3.25 -8.82
CA SER A 204 29.56 3.23 -10.21
C SER A 204 29.80 1.89 -10.91
N GLN A 205 30.92 1.20 -10.61
CA GLN A 205 31.20 -0.12 -11.17
C GLN A 205 30.29 -1.18 -10.56
N GLU A 206 30.07 -1.14 -9.25
CA GLU A 206 29.19 -2.10 -8.58
C GLU A 206 27.73 -1.97 -9.06
N LEU A 207 27.22 -0.74 -9.17
CA LEU A 207 25.87 -0.50 -9.71
C LEU A 207 25.74 -0.87 -11.20
N ALA A 208 26.82 -0.83 -11.98
CA ALA A 208 26.83 -1.16 -13.41
C ALA A 208 26.95 -2.65 -13.73
N LYS A 209 27.32 -3.49 -12.75
CA LYS A 209 27.42 -4.96 -12.91
C LYS A 209 26.06 -5.67 -12.84
N LYS A 210 24.99 -4.92 -12.60
CA LYS A 210 23.61 -5.38 -12.53
C LYS A 210 22.92 -5.32 -13.89
#